data_AF-A0A015ZJB7-F1
#
_entry.id   AF-A0A015ZJB7-F1
#
_cell.length_a   1.000
_cell.length_b   1.000
_cell.length_c   1.000
_cell.angle_alpha   90.00
_cell.angle_beta   90.00
_cell.angle_gamma   90.00
#
_symmetry.space_group_name_H-M   'P 1'
#
loop_
_entity.id
_entity.type
_entity.pdbx_description
1 polymer ?
#
loop_
_entity_poly.entity_id
_entity_poly.type
_entity_poly.pdbx_seq_one_letter_code
_entity_poly.pdbx_strand_id
1 'polypeptide(L)'
;MGKVVLFAVLTMDGCLADSSGEAQKWLAKTDTPDRFGIAEMKETARPLSEYTSLTALVLDKTATTYFIEANATTASIINGMARMHLLDEIILCTIPVIAGNGRRLFLGDLPESEWVRDGIKAYKDGSLKAVYRKSDGASVQKMNASLLKRLFRL
;
A
#
# COMPACT_ATOMS: atom_id res chain seq x y z
N MET A 1 -4.00 16.89 -3.04
CA MET A 1 -3.72 16.10 -1.83
C MET A 1 -2.29 15.62 -1.96
N GLY A 2 -1.52 15.62 -0.87
CA GLY A 2 -0.21 14.96 -0.87
C GLY A 2 -0.38 13.46 -1.18
N LYS A 3 0.60 12.87 -1.87
CA LYS A 3 0.57 11.45 -2.25
C LYS A 3 0.83 10.59 -1.03
N VAL A 4 -0.01 9.59 -0.74
CA VAL A 4 0.21 8.65 0.38
C VAL A 4 0.65 7.29 -0.15
N VAL A 5 1.84 6.86 0.25
CA VAL A 5 2.45 5.57 -0.09
C VAL A 5 2.43 4.64 1.11
N LEU A 6 1.78 3.49 0.97
CA LEU A 6 1.82 2.39 1.93
C LEU A 6 2.90 1.39 1.51
N PHE A 7 3.77 1.01 2.42
CA PHE A 7 4.69 -0.12 2.27
C PHE A 7 4.37 -1.21 3.28
N ALA A 8 4.24 -2.46 2.83
CA ALA A 8 4.00 -3.60 3.71
C ALA A 8 4.82 -4.82 3.32
N VAL A 9 5.36 -5.52 4.32
CA VAL A 9 5.93 -6.87 4.16
C VAL A 9 4.94 -7.86 4.75
N LEU A 10 4.39 -8.72 3.90
CA LEU A 10 3.32 -9.65 4.22
C LEU A 10 3.73 -11.10 3.96
N THR A 11 3.20 -12.02 4.75
CA THR A 11 3.18 -13.45 4.42
C THR A 11 2.17 -13.74 3.30
N MET A 12 2.23 -14.94 2.71
CA MET A 12 1.34 -15.34 1.61
C MET A 12 -0.14 -15.33 2.00
N ASP A 13 -0.44 -15.58 3.27
CA ASP A 13 -1.78 -15.51 3.85
C ASP A 13 -2.19 -14.10 4.30
N GLY A 14 -1.38 -13.07 4.03
CA GLY A 14 -1.72 -11.66 4.23
C GLY A 14 -1.47 -11.12 5.64
N CYS A 15 -0.71 -11.83 6.47
CA CYS A 15 -0.29 -11.36 7.80
C CYS A 15 0.96 -10.49 7.70
N LEU A 16 1.07 -9.52 8.60
CA LEU A 16 2.26 -8.70 8.75
C LEU A 16 3.44 -9.57 9.18
N ALA A 17 4.58 -9.40 8.52
CA ALA A 17 5.74 -10.23 8.78
C ALA A 17 6.31 -10.07 10.20
N ASP A 18 6.11 -8.91 10.85
CA ASP A 18 6.49 -8.64 12.25
C ASP A 18 5.60 -9.35 13.27
N SER A 19 4.45 -9.88 12.85
CA SER A 19 3.50 -10.59 13.71
C SER A 19 3.66 -12.11 13.72
N SER A 20 4.66 -12.66 13.01
CA SER A 20 4.90 -14.11 12.91
C SER A 20 6.36 -14.45 13.17
N GLY A 21 6.60 -15.35 14.11
CA GLY A 21 7.96 -15.86 14.39
C GLY A 21 8.59 -16.55 13.19
N GLU A 22 7.79 -17.25 12.37
CA GLU A 22 8.31 -17.93 11.17
C GLU A 22 8.67 -16.94 10.05
N ALA A 23 7.87 -15.87 9.91
CA ALA A 23 8.18 -14.76 9.01
C ALA A 23 9.46 -14.03 9.43
N GLN A 24 9.62 -13.74 10.73
CA GLN A 24 10.83 -13.11 11.27
C GLN A 24 12.08 -13.98 11.05
N LYS A 25 12.00 -15.29 11.33
CA LYS A 25 13.09 -16.22 11.01
C LYS A 25 13.43 -16.23 9.53
N TRP A 26 12.43 -16.20 8.65
CA TRP A 26 12.65 -16.17 7.20
C TRP A 26 13.34 -14.87 6.77
N LEU A 27 12.92 -13.73 7.32
CA LEU A 27 13.55 -12.44 7.05
C LEU A 27 15.00 -12.41 7.54
N ALA A 28 15.29 -12.99 8.70
CA ALA A 28 16.64 -13.04 9.28
C ALA A 28 17.63 -13.95 8.52
N LYS A 29 17.17 -14.82 7.60
CA LYS A 29 18.06 -15.69 6.80
C LYS A 29 18.92 -14.91 5.81
N THR A 30 18.59 -13.65 5.53
CA THR A 30 19.24 -12.88 4.49
C THR A 30 19.64 -11.52 5.02
N ASP A 31 20.95 -11.27 5.14
CA ASP A 31 21.50 -9.96 5.51
C ASP A 31 21.59 -9.05 4.29
N THR A 32 20.47 -8.88 3.57
CA THR A 32 20.40 -7.96 2.44
C THR A 32 19.91 -6.60 2.94
N PRO A 33 20.80 -5.60 3.07
CA PRO A 33 20.37 -4.25 3.38
C PRO A 33 19.41 -3.77 2.29
N ASP A 34 18.36 -3.09 2.70
CA ASP A 34 17.30 -2.60 1.81
C ASP A 34 16.77 -3.67 0.83
N ARG A 35 16.49 -4.88 1.34
CA ARG A 35 16.03 -6.05 0.55
C ARG A 35 14.99 -5.71 -0.51
N PHE A 36 14.04 -4.84 -0.17
CA PHE A 36 12.94 -4.46 -1.05
C PHE A 36 13.15 -3.15 -1.81
N GLY A 37 14.30 -2.49 -1.69
CA GLY A 37 14.60 -1.27 -2.43
C GLY A 37 13.64 -0.14 -2.08
N ILE A 38 13.54 0.20 -0.79
CA ILE A 38 12.67 1.24 -0.25
C ILE A 38 13.42 2.24 0.65
N ALA A 39 14.73 2.12 0.83
CA ALA A 39 15.51 3.05 1.64
C ALA A 39 15.41 4.49 1.10
N GLU A 40 15.59 4.68 -0.21
CA GLU A 40 15.47 6.00 -0.86
C GLU A 40 14.08 6.63 -0.64
N MET A 41 13.01 5.82 -0.69
CA MET A 41 11.64 6.29 -0.42
C MET A 41 11.51 6.73 1.05
N LYS A 42 12.08 5.98 2.00
CA LYS A 42 12.07 6.32 3.42
C LYS A 42 12.84 7.60 3.73
N GLU A 43 13.89 7.89 2.98
CA GLU A 43 14.70 9.11 3.15
C GLU A 43 14.03 10.35 2.53
N THR A 44 13.31 10.19 1.43
CA THR A 44 12.73 11.33 0.67
C THR A 44 11.30 11.66 1.05
N ALA A 45 10.51 10.68 1.50
CA ALA A 45 9.11 10.88 1.88
C ALA A 45 8.95 11.29 3.35
N ARG A 46 7.87 12.00 3.63
CA ARG A 46 7.51 12.38 5.01
C ARG A 46 6.90 11.17 5.74
N PRO A 47 7.50 10.67 6.82
CA PRO A 47 7.00 9.49 7.51
C PRO A 47 5.69 9.79 8.24
N LEU A 48 4.78 8.81 8.22
CA LEU A 48 3.55 8.78 9.00
C LEU A 48 3.66 7.76 10.13
N SER A 49 2.98 8.04 11.23
CA SER A 49 2.86 7.17 12.40
C SER A 49 1.41 6.83 12.72
N GLU A 50 1.20 5.98 13.72
CA GLU A 50 -0.11 5.64 14.29
C GLU A 50 -0.88 6.85 14.85
N TYR A 51 -0.19 7.96 15.12
CA TYR A 51 -0.78 9.20 15.65
C TYR A 51 -1.06 10.24 14.55
N THR A 52 -0.87 9.90 13.28
CA THR A 52 -1.10 10.82 12.17
C THR A 52 -2.57 11.25 12.15
N SER A 53 -2.81 12.57 12.13
CA SER A 53 -4.16 13.10 11.93
C SER A 53 -4.61 12.89 10.48
N LEU A 54 -5.57 11.99 10.26
CA LEU A 54 -6.15 11.75 8.94
C LEU A 54 -6.83 13.01 8.38
N THR A 55 -7.45 13.83 9.24
CA THR A 55 -8.02 15.12 8.84
C THR A 55 -6.95 16.08 8.33
N ALA A 56 -5.79 16.15 8.99
CA ALA A 56 -4.68 16.98 8.52
C ALA A 56 -4.15 16.49 7.16
N LEU A 57 -4.09 15.17 6.97
CA LEU A 57 -3.65 14.55 5.72
C LEU A 57 -4.61 14.86 4.56
N VAL A 58 -5.92 14.78 4.79
CA VAL A 58 -6.97 15.13 3.81
C VAL A 58 -6.90 16.60 3.40
N LEU A 59 -6.66 17.49 4.38
CA LEU A 59 -6.60 18.93 4.14
C LEU A 59 -5.29 19.40 3.51
N ASP A 60 -4.27 18.54 3.46
CA ASP A 60 -2.99 18.89 2.87
C ASP A 60 -3.08 19.02 1.35
N LYS A 61 -2.82 20.24 0.86
CA LYS A 61 -2.82 20.60 -0.57
C LYS A 61 -1.41 20.68 -1.15
N THR A 62 -0.37 20.37 -0.38
CA THR A 62 1.00 20.32 -0.88
C THR A 62 1.21 19.15 -1.83
N ALA A 63 2.31 19.18 -2.58
CA ALA A 63 2.80 18.06 -3.39
C ALA A 63 3.67 17.07 -2.58
N THR A 64 3.54 17.08 -1.25
CA THR A 64 4.34 16.22 -0.36
C THR A 64 4.00 14.75 -0.60
N THR A 65 5.03 13.90 -0.66
CA THR A 65 4.85 12.45 -0.59
C THR A 65 4.96 12.01 0.86
N TYR A 66 3.93 11.35 1.35
CA TYR A 66 3.84 10.74 2.66
C TYR A 66 4.08 9.24 2.56
N PHE A 67 4.73 8.67 3.56
CA PHE A 67 5.08 7.26 3.59
C PHE A 67 4.67 6.64 4.92
N ILE A 68 3.98 5.50 4.86
CA ILE A 68 3.64 4.70 6.03
C ILE A 68 4.10 3.25 5.85
N GLU A 69 4.86 2.75 6.82
CA GLU A 69 5.28 1.36 6.89
C GLU A 69 4.29 0.56 7.75
N ALA A 70 3.82 -0.57 7.21
CA ALA A 70 2.91 -1.47 7.89
C ALA A 70 3.64 -2.32 8.91
N ASN A 71 3.21 -2.22 10.16
CA ASN A 71 3.62 -3.03 11.29
C ASN A 71 2.44 -3.16 12.28
N ALA A 72 2.62 -3.91 13.36
CA ALA A 72 1.57 -4.10 14.36
C ALA A 72 1.03 -2.77 14.94
N THR A 73 1.85 -1.73 15.03
CA THR A 73 1.46 -0.42 15.58
C THR A 73 0.66 0.41 14.56
N THR A 74 1.07 0.42 13.29
CA THR A 74 0.45 1.24 12.23
C THR A 74 -0.73 0.57 11.53
N ALA A 75 -0.94 -0.73 11.72
CA ALA A 75 -2.01 -1.49 11.05
C ALA A 75 -3.40 -0.84 11.20
N SER A 76 -3.74 -0.37 12.41
CA SER A 76 -5.06 0.24 12.67
C SER A 76 -5.27 1.53 11.88
N ILE A 77 -4.28 2.43 11.86
CA ILE A 77 -4.39 3.67 11.10
C ILE A 77 -4.37 3.41 9.59
N ILE A 78 -3.61 2.42 9.10
CA ILE A 78 -3.61 2.03 7.69
C ILE A 78 -4.98 1.56 7.24
N ASN A 79 -5.68 0.75 8.05
CA ASN A 79 -7.07 0.38 7.72
C ASN A 79 -7.99 1.59 7.75
N GLY A 80 -7.78 2.56 8.64
CA GLY A 80 -8.48 3.85 8.61
C GLY A 80 -8.25 4.62 7.31
N MET A 81 -7.00 4.73 6.87
CA MET A 81 -6.62 5.36 5.59
C MET A 81 -7.25 4.65 4.40
N ALA A 82 -7.27 3.32 4.40
CA ALA A 82 -7.90 2.53 3.34
C ALA A 82 -9.42 2.76 3.29
N ARG A 83 -10.12 2.75 4.44
CA ARG A 83 -11.57 3.06 4.52
C ARG A 83 -11.91 4.47 4.07
N MET A 84 -11.00 5.42 4.29
CA MET A 84 -11.15 6.82 3.86
C MET A 84 -10.61 7.08 2.45
N HIS A 85 -10.19 6.04 1.71
CA HIS A 85 -9.59 6.16 0.38
C HIS A 85 -8.39 7.12 0.31
N LEU A 86 -7.55 7.17 1.34
CA LEU A 86 -6.40 8.10 1.40
C LEU A 86 -5.12 7.54 0.77
N LEU A 87 -5.02 6.23 0.58
CA LEU A 87 -3.85 5.60 -0.04
C LEU A 87 -3.84 5.88 -1.55
N ASP A 88 -2.71 6.26 -2.12
CA ASP A 88 -2.55 6.49 -3.57
C ASP A 88 -1.68 5.42 -4.22
N GLU A 89 -0.72 4.88 -3.47
CA GLU A 89 0.17 3.80 -3.90
C GLU A 89 0.33 2.77 -2.78
N ILE A 90 0.28 1.50 -3.13
CA ILE A 90 0.46 0.37 -2.22
C ILE A 90 1.61 -0.48 -2.76
N ILE A 91 2.67 -0.60 -1.96
CA ILE A 91 3.83 -1.46 -2.21
C ILE A 91 3.71 -2.68 -1.30
N LEU A 92 3.40 -3.84 -1.87
CA LEU A 92 3.30 -5.09 -1.15
C LEU A 92 4.51 -5.98 -1.42
N CYS A 93 5.21 -6.36 -0.37
CA CYS A 93 6.29 -7.35 -0.42
C CYS A 93 5.80 -8.65 0.20
N THR A 94 5.50 -9.65 -0.62
CA THR A 94 5.03 -10.96 -0.17
C THR A 94 6.22 -11.90 0.01
N ILE A 95 6.40 -12.42 1.22
CA ILE A 95 7.39 -13.46 1.53
C ILE A 95 6.74 -14.86 1.46
N PRO A 96 7.48 -15.91 1.07
CA PRO A 96 6.97 -17.27 0.90
C PRO A 96 6.80 -17.99 2.25
N VAL A 97 5.99 -17.43 3.14
CA VAL A 97 5.67 -17.95 4.47
C VAL A 97 4.15 -17.93 4.65
N ILE A 98 3.59 -18.87 5.40
CA ILE A 98 2.22 -18.83 5.93
C ILE A 98 2.33 -18.56 7.43
N ALA A 99 1.74 -17.47 7.92
CA ALA A 99 1.78 -17.11 9.34
C ALA A 99 0.70 -17.82 10.17
N GLY A 100 -0.38 -18.27 9.54
CA GLY A 100 -1.53 -18.86 10.21
C GLY A 100 -2.28 -17.81 11.03
N ASN A 101 -2.07 -17.81 12.34
CA ASN A 101 -2.75 -16.91 13.29
C ASN A 101 -2.04 -15.55 13.45
N GLY A 102 -1.21 -15.15 12.48
CA GLY A 102 -0.57 -13.84 12.47
C GLY A 102 -1.57 -12.70 12.30
N ARG A 103 -1.12 -11.47 12.53
CA ARG A 103 -1.96 -10.28 12.40
C ARG A 103 -2.10 -9.89 10.92
N ARG A 104 -3.31 -10.01 10.36
CA ARG A 104 -3.62 -9.55 9.00
C ARG A 104 -3.51 -8.02 8.89
N LEU A 105 -2.91 -7.53 7.81
CA LEU A 105 -2.87 -6.09 7.55
C LEU A 105 -4.25 -5.56 7.19
N PHE A 106 -4.87 -6.10 6.14
CA PHE A 106 -6.18 -5.68 5.68
C PHE A 106 -7.29 -6.44 6.39
N LEU A 107 -8.23 -5.71 6.99
CA LEU A 107 -9.41 -6.27 7.66
C LEU A 107 -10.57 -6.46 6.68
N GLY A 108 -11.54 -7.31 7.02
CA GLY A 108 -12.62 -7.72 6.11
C GLY A 108 -13.68 -6.65 5.82
N ASP A 109 -13.60 -5.48 6.45
CA ASP A 109 -14.57 -4.39 6.36
C ASP A 109 -14.04 -3.20 5.52
N LEU A 110 -13.04 -3.42 4.68
CA LEU A 110 -12.53 -2.42 3.76
C LEU A 110 -13.47 -2.23 2.56
N PRO A 111 -13.61 -1.00 2.04
CA PRO A 111 -14.39 -0.75 0.83
C PRO A 111 -13.73 -1.43 -0.37
N GLU A 112 -14.55 -2.01 -1.24
CA GLU A 112 -14.08 -2.56 -2.51
C GLU A 112 -13.46 -1.47 -3.38
N SER A 113 -12.32 -1.77 -4.01
CA SER A 113 -11.65 -0.87 -4.95
C SER A 113 -10.76 -1.64 -5.92
N GLU A 114 -10.65 -1.13 -7.14
CA GLU A 114 -9.74 -1.66 -8.16
C GLU A 114 -8.45 -0.85 -8.18
N TRP A 115 -7.33 -1.54 -8.38
CA TRP A 115 -5.98 -0.94 -8.41
C TRP A 115 -5.22 -1.43 -9.63
N VAL A 116 -4.43 -0.55 -10.23
CA VAL A 116 -3.60 -0.88 -11.38
C VAL A 116 -2.23 -1.32 -10.89
N ARG A 117 -1.79 -2.50 -11.32
CA ARG A 117 -0.41 -2.96 -11.08
C ARG A 117 0.55 -2.15 -11.94
N ASP A 118 1.36 -1.32 -11.28
CA ASP A 118 2.40 -0.53 -11.92
C ASP A 118 3.68 -1.33 -12.15
N GLY A 119 4.05 -2.19 -11.19
CA GLY A 119 5.27 -2.99 -11.28
C GLY A 119 5.22 -4.27 -10.46
N ILE A 120 6.03 -5.24 -10.86
CA ILE A 120 6.28 -6.46 -10.10
C ILE A 120 7.75 -6.86 -10.22
N LYS A 121 8.35 -7.31 -9.11
CA LYS A 121 9.72 -7.82 -9.06
C LYS A 121 9.75 -9.10 -8.24
N ALA A 122 10.30 -10.17 -8.82
CA ALA A 122 10.59 -11.41 -8.12
C ALA A 122 12.05 -11.43 -7.65
N TYR A 123 12.28 -11.96 -6.46
CA TYR A 123 13.60 -12.07 -5.86
C TYR A 123 14.04 -13.54 -5.81
N LYS A 124 15.36 -13.77 -5.77
CA LYS A 124 15.96 -15.12 -5.76
C LYS A 124 15.55 -15.95 -4.54
N ASP A 125 15.17 -15.30 -3.45
CA ASP A 125 14.69 -15.91 -2.22
C ASP A 125 13.23 -16.38 -2.29
N GLY A 126 12.54 -16.12 -3.41
CA GLY A 126 11.13 -16.47 -3.62
C GLY A 126 10.13 -15.41 -3.17
N SER A 127 10.59 -14.28 -2.60
CA SER A 127 9.71 -13.14 -2.32
C SER A 127 9.36 -12.35 -3.57
N LEU A 128 8.26 -11.61 -3.48
CA LEU A 128 7.72 -10.77 -4.55
C LEU A 128 7.49 -9.36 -4.02
N LYS A 129 7.86 -8.33 -4.79
CA LYS A 129 7.43 -6.94 -4.57
C LYS A 129 6.47 -6.54 -5.69
N ALA A 130 5.28 -6.12 -5.33
CA ALA A 130 4.28 -5.57 -6.26
C ALA A 130 3.96 -4.12 -5.88
N VAL A 131 3.85 -3.26 -6.89
CA VAL A 131 3.47 -1.85 -6.74
C VAL A 131 2.13 -1.66 -7.42
N TYR A 132 1.15 -1.16 -6.66
CA TYR A 132 -0.19 -0.86 -7.11
C TYR A 132 -0.46 0.62 -6.95
N ARG A 133 -1.09 1.24 -7.95
CA ARG A 133 -1.56 2.62 -7.89
C ARG A 133 -3.05 2.67 -8.16
N LYS A 134 -3.73 3.65 -7.58
CA LYS A 134 -5.10 3.94 -8.01
C LYS A 134 -5.09 4.24 -9.51
N SER A 135 -6.09 3.74 -10.23
CA SER A 135 -6.37 4.28 -11.55
C SER A 135 -6.80 5.74 -11.37
N ASP A 136 -6.03 6.69 -11.89
CA ASP A 136 -6.52 8.06 -11.99
C ASP A 136 -7.85 8.01 -12.75
N GLY A 137 -8.94 8.44 -12.11
CA GLY A 137 -10.31 8.38 -12.66
C GLY A 137 -10.53 9.13 -13.98
N ALA A 138 -9.47 9.60 -14.64
CA ALA A 138 -9.47 10.17 -15.97
C ALA A 138 -9.94 9.17 -17.05
N SER A 139 -9.82 7.86 -16.83
CA SER A 139 -10.40 6.84 -17.75
C SER A 139 -11.92 6.71 -17.58
N VAL A 140 -12.44 6.80 -16.35
CA VAL A 140 -13.87 6.70 -16.05
C VAL A 140 -14.63 7.96 -16.50
N GLN A 141 -14.03 9.15 -16.37
CA GLN A 141 -14.63 10.39 -16.88
C GLN A 141 -14.66 10.45 -18.42
N LYS A 142 -13.66 9.86 -19.11
CA LYS A 142 -13.66 9.82 -20.59
C LYS A 142 -14.75 8.92 -21.17
N MET A 143 -15.09 7.80 -20.51
CA MET A 143 -16.20 6.95 -20.94
C MET A 143 -17.56 7.66 -20.81
N ASN A 144 -17.81 8.34 -19.68
CA ASN A 144 -19.10 9.02 -19.45
C ASN A 144 -19.30 10.26 -20.35
N ALA A 145 -18.26 11.04 -20.64
CA ALA A 145 -18.39 12.19 -21.55
C ALA A 145 -18.67 11.76 -23.00
N SER A 146 -18.10 10.63 -23.44
CA SER A 146 -18.29 10.11 -24.80
C SER A 146 -19.69 9.54 -25.05
N LEU A 147 -20.28 8.90 -24.03
CA LEU A 147 -21.66 8.38 -24.06
C LEU A 147 -22.69 9.52 -24.03
N LEU A 148 -22.47 10.54 -23.19
CA LEU A 148 -23.32 11.73 -23.13
C LEU A 148 -23.30 12.54 -24.44
N LYS A 149 -22.14 12.71 -25.08
CA LYS A 149 -22.05 13.35 -26.42
C LYS A 149 -22.73 12.55 -27.54
N ARG A 150 -22.89 11.24 -27.37
CA ARG A 150 -23.60 10.38 -28.34
C ARG A 150 -25.12 10.44 -28.16
N LEU A 151 -25.57 10.62 -26.92
CA LEU A 151 -26.98 10.76 -26.55
C LEU A 151 -27.53 12.16 -26.86
N PHE A 152 -26.70 13.18 -26.68
CA PHE A 152 -27.00 14.56 -27.07
C PHE A 152 -26.11 14.92 -28.25
N ARG A 153 -26.60 14.73 -29.48
CA ARG A 153 -25.92 15.23 -30.70
C ARG A 153 -25.72 16.75 -30.57
N LEU A 154 -24.59 17.16 -30.02
CA LEU A 154 -24.01 18.50 -30.02
C LEU A 154 -22.69 18.42 -30.78
#